data_AF-A0A7G2THR0-F1
#
_entry.id   AF-A0A7G2THR0-F1
#
_cell.length_a   1.000
_cell.length_b   1.000
_cell.length_c   1.000
_cell.angle_alpha   90.00
_cell.angle_beta   90.00
_cell.angle_gamma   90.00
#
_symmetry.space_group_name_H-M   'P 1'
#
loop_
_entity.id
_entity.type
_entity.pdbx_description
1 polymer ?
#
loop_
_entity_poly.entity_id
_entity_poly.type
_entity_poly.pdbx_seq_one_letter_code
_entity_poly.pdbx_strand_id
1 'polypeptide(L)'
;MDGSAETISRRGFFRGQFGARPETAQGWYSVVGLPAGADDVFWDGWADDSGLFVVGDHGAINHFDGEDWTRMPCPAPVPIHALWGTDRSNLWAVGWMGLILHHDGEVWSQMRGCVVDAKGKYASVDENTPLFAICGGPDGQAWAVGDRGMVLRFDGTDWLVEDAGTHAHLRAVICLDDGRVMAAGGDGTVVLRGTGGTWQALDCPVASNFTAALALPDGRVLLAGGRYFIQANGFRGDLVLWDGERFEKQFSDTEFSRFRALGRTNKGVVTLGDAGQIHLIGDNRADRLQSGTGHDLLGLVDLPSGDVMAVGDYGSLLVGDSAALTCFAPAIQPGEDPSNWSEMTSGTDRQLWGMWHDPDQDMLFACGEEGTVLVHDRGQWEALPPAGALGIHDLARAPDGGLLAAGQLGEIHHFDGTRWRMHFDLHMDVTILSMWTDGNGQIFAAGDEGLVLHWAGDSWERMPSGTKSALYGLWGMDAEHLLAVGDFGQIMRWNGTRWDEFNAGTEHFLFDVWGRSLSDIFVVGLSGTIGHFDGSRWHITPARARNDLLALTGTDSDVVAVGAAGAAARYDGQRWHMDPTGTTAGLRAIAVEGTGRYFAAGDGGTILCRDAQ
;
A
#
# COMPACT_ATOMS: atom_id res chain seq x y z
N MET A 1 19.29 57.02 0.92
CA MET A 1 18.77 56.03 1.87
C MET A 1 17.27 56.04 1.69
N ASP A 2 16.80 55.22 0.76
CA ASP A 2 15.39 54.85 0.66
C ASP A 2 15.41 53.43 0.07
N GLY A 3 15.31 52.45 0.97
CA GLY A 3 15.37 51.03 0.64
C GLY A 3 13.95 50.57 0.32
N SER A 4 13.59 50.58 -0.96
CA SER A 4 12.41 49.86 -1.42
C SER A 4 12.74 48.37 -1.38
N ALA A 5 12.18 47.66 -0.40
CA ALA A 5 12.07 46.21 -0.45
C ALA A 5 11.41 45.85 -1.79
N GLU A 6 12.14 45.16 -2.67
CA GLU A 6 11.55 44.54 -3.85
C GLU A 6 10.53 43.51 -3.33
N THR A 7 9.25 43.85 -3.44
CA THR A 7 8.14 42.91 -3.36
C THR A 7 8.49 41.71 -4.24
N ILE A 8 8.71 40.55 -3.62
CA ILE A 8 8.80 39.25 -4.28
C ILE A 8 7.60 39.20 -5.23
N SER A 9 7.87 39.27 -6.54
CA SER A 9 6.80 39.38 -7.50
C SER A 9 5.92 38.14 -7.38
N ARG A 10 4.60 38.28 -7.58
CA ARG A 10 3.61 37.19 -7.74
C ARG A 10 4.01 36.10 -8.77
N ARG A 11 5.15 36.21 -9.44
CA ARG A 11 5.76 35.17 -10.28
C ARG A 11 6.62 34.22 -9.43
N GLY A 12 5.94 33.34 -8.70
CA GLY A 12 6.45 32.07 -8.18
C GLY A 12 7.26 32.18 -6.89
N PHE A 13 6.59 31.96 -5.76
CA PHE A 13 7.21 31.71 -4.45
C PHE A 13 8.42 30.76 -4.57
N PHE A 14 8.22 29.63 -5.25
CA PHE A 14 9.28 28.64 -5.44
C PHE A 14 10.47 29.14 -6.27
N ARG A 15 10.24 29.99 -7.28
CA ARG A 15 11.32 30.55 -8.09
C ARG A 15 12.20 31.52 -7.27
N GLY A 16 11.56 32.23 -6.33
CA GLY A 16 12.24 33.12 -5.40
C GLY A 16 13.06 32.36 -4.35
N GLN A 17 12.49 31.30 -3.76
CA GLN A 17 13.09 30.62 -2.61
C GLN A 17 13.97 29.41 -2.96
N PHE A 18 13.62 28.64 -3.98
CA PHE A 18 14.33 27.39 -4.36
C PHE A 18 15.06 27.49 -5.70
N GLY A 19 15.15 28.69 -6.27
CA GLY A 19 15.85 28.95 -7.51
C GLY A 19 15.07 28.63 -8.78
N ALA A 20 15.75 28.69 -9.93
CA ALA A 20 15.12 28.40 -11.21
C ALA A 20 14.80 26.90 -11.35
N ARG A 21 13.65 26.60 -11.96
CA ARG A 21 13.30 25.25 -12.41
C ARG A 21 14.49 24.59 -13.12
N PRO A 22 14.86 23.35 -12.77
CA PRO A 22 15.96 22.66 -13.44
C PRO A 22 15.74 22.58 -14.96
N GLU A 23 16.77 22.86 -15.76
CA GLU A 23 16.66 22.82 -17.22
C GLU A 23 16.25 21.44 -17.77
N THR A 24 16.51 20.38 -17.01
CA THR A 24 16.15 18.99 -17.31
C THR A 24 14.72 18.61 -16.91
N ALA A 25 14.02 19.44 -16.13
CA ALA A 25 12.69 19.11 -15.61
C ALA A 25 11.63 19.24 -16.70
N GLN A 26 11.10 18.11 -17.17
CA GLN A 26 10.02 18.10 -18.16
C GLN A 26 8.64 18.41 -17.56
N GLY A 27 8.42 18.23 -16.26
CA GLY A 27 7.12 18.47 -15.61
C GLY A 27 7.24 19.04 -14.19
N TRP A 28 6.55 18.39 -13.24
CA TRP A 28 6.78 18.61 -11.81
C TRP A 28 8.23 18.25 -11.46
N TYR A 29 8.78 18.90 -10.43
CA TYR A 29 10.20 18.73 -10.06
C TYR A 29 10.42 18.78 -8.55
N SER A 30 11.44 18.07 -8.07
CA SER A 30 11.76 17.98 -6.66
C SER A 30 12.38 19.27 -6.10
N VAL A 31 12.02 19.59 -4.85
CA VAL A 31 12.69 20.62 -4.04
C VAL A 31 13.96 20.03 -3.43
N VAL A 32 15.05 20.80 -3.42
CA VAL A 32 16.32 20.41 -2.81
C VAL A 32 16.43 20.97 -1.39
N GLY A 33 17.09 20.25 -0.50
CA GLY A 33 17.46 20.75 0.83
C GLY A 33 16.52 20.36 1.97
N LEU A 34 15.42 19.67 1.68
CA LEU A 34 14.56 19.07 2.71
C LEU A 34 15.35 18.01 3.49
N PRO A 35 15.42 18.06 4.83
CA PRO A 35 16.07 17.03 5.66
C PRO A 35 15.18 15.79 5.77
N ALA A 36 15.03 15.08 4.64
CA ALA A 36 14.29 13.83 4.53
C ALA A 36 15.23 12.64 4.33
N GLY A 37 14.98 11.57 5.08
CA GLY A 37 15.58 10.26 4.87
C GLY A 37 14.89 9.49 3.75
N ALA A 38 15.54 8.40 3.29
CA ALA A 38 14.95 7.51 2.29
C ALA A 38 13.67 6.82 2.77
N ASP A 39 13.45 6.73 4.08
CA ASP A 39 12.30 6.08 4.70
C ASP A 39 11.24 7.08 5.21
N ASP A 40 11.45 8.40 5.03
CA ASP A 40 10.45 9.39 5.43
C ASP A 40 9.24 9.34 4.49
N VAL A 41 8.03 9.33 5.07
CA VAL A 41 6.75 9.43 4.36
C VAL A 41 6.07 10.71 4.83
N PHE A 42 5.71 11.59 3.89
CA PHE A 42 5.02 12.84 4.18
C PHE A 42 3.57 12.78 3.76
N TRP A 43 2.68 13.10 4.69
CA TRP A 43 1.23 12.98 4.51
C TRP A 43 0.59 14.29 4.07
N ASP A 44 1.05 15.42 4.60
CA ASP A 44 0.46 16.73 4.34
C ASP A 44 1.45 17.88 4.57
N GLY A 45 1.03 19.09 4.18
CA GLY A 45 1.79 20.30 4.43
C GLY A 45 0.92 21.54 4.51
N TRP A 46 1.53 22.63 4.96
CA TRP A 46 0.90 23.94 5.04
C TRP A 46 1.89 24.99 4.55
N ALA A 47 1.44 26.01 3.85
CA ALA A 47 2.33 27.05 3.34
C ALA A 47 1.66 28.43 3.30
N ASP A 48 2.50 29.45 3.36
CA ASP A 48 2.14 30.84 3.09
C ASP A 48 3.11 31.45 2.06
N ASP A 49 3.14 32.79 1.96
CA ASP A 49 3.99 33.50 1.00
C ASP A 49 5.50 33.44 1.30
N SER A 50 5.94 32.97 2.47
CA SER A 50 7.36 32.94 2.84
C SER A 50 7.84 31.68 3.56
N GLY A 51 6.99 30.71 3.89
CA GLY A 51 7.42 29.50 4.59
C GLY A 51 6.49 28.30 4.36
N LEU A 52 6.99 27.11 4.70
CA LEU A 52 6.26 25.84 4.57
C LEU A 52 6.47 24.92 5.76
N PHE A 53 5.46 24.13 6.06
CA PHE A 53 5.51 22.96 6.92
C PHE A 53 5.21 21.71 6.11
N VAL A 54 5.92 20.63 6.39
CA VAL A 54 5.66 19.29 5.87
C VAL A 54 5.69 18.31 7.03
N VAL A 55 4.65 17.49 7.15
CA VAL A 55 4.50 16.53 8.25
C VAL A 55 4.35 15.11 7.76
N GLY A 56 4.72 14.15 8.60
CA GLY A 56 4.86 12.77 8.17
C GLY A 56 4.90 11.73 9.29
N ASP A 57 5.34 10.54 8.90
CA ASP A 57 5.56 9.42 9.80
C ASP A 57 6.60 9.71 10.87
N HIS A 58 6.57 8.93 11.96
CA HIS A 58 7.49 9.07 13.09
C HIS A 58 7.52 10.48 13.72
N GLY A 59 6.42 11.24 13.60
CA GLY A 59 6.33 12.62 14.07
C GLY A 59 7.25 13.57 13.31
N ALA A 60 7.52 13.32 12.03
CA ALA A 60 8.29 14.23 11.19
C ALA A 60 7.57 15.58 11.09
N ILE A 61 8.26 16.66 11.45
CA ILE A 61 7.82 18.05 11.25
C ILE A 61 8.99 18.81 10.65
N ASN A 62 8.92 19.13 9.37
CA ASN A 62 9.95 19.91 8.66
C ASN A 62 9.39 21.30 8.36
N HIS A 63 10.16 22.33 8.70
CA HIS A 63 9.79 23.73 8.52
C HIS A 63 10.83 24.43 7.66
N PHE A 64 10.37 25.09 6.60
CA PHE A 64 11.14 26.04 5.82
C PHE A 64 10.73 27.45 6.23
N ASP A 65 11.67 28.23 6.77
CA ASP A 65 11.38 29.56 7.31
C ASP A 65 11.44 30.69 6.27
N GLY A 66 11.87 30.38 5.05
CA GLY A 66 12.13 31.33 3.97
C GLY A 66 13.58 31.31 3.52
N GLU A 67 14.49 30.78 4.34
CA GLU A 67 15.91 30.67 4.01
C GLU A 67 16.40 29.22 4.14
N ASP A 68 16.10 28.56 5.27
CA ASP A 68 16.62 27.24 5.62
C ASP A 68 15.53 26.25 6.03
N TRP A 69 15.80 24.96 5.79
CA TRP A 69 14.98 23.87 6.32
C TRP A 69 15.46 23.44 7.71
N THR A 70 14.52 23.24 8.62
CA THR A 70 14.78 22.69 9.95
C THR A 70 13.77 21.59 10.29
N ARG A 71 14.24 20.55 10.99
CA ARG A 71 13.34 19.53 11.58
C ARG A 71 12.99 19.96 12.99
N MET A 72 11.72 20.24 13.23
CA MET A 72 11.23 20.70 14.52
C MET A 72 11.02 19.52 15.48
N PRO A 73 11.19 19.72 16.80
CA PRO A 73 10.83 18.72 17.79
C PRO A 73 9.33 18.43 17.76
N CYS A 74 8.98 17.13 17.76
CA CYS A 74 7.61 16.68 17.93
C CYS A 74 7.43 16.14 19.37
N PRO A 75 6.43 16.61 20.14
CA PRO A 75 6.20 16.13 21.50
C PRO A 75 5.67 14.70 21.57
N ALA A 76 5.14 14.15 20.47
CA ALA A 76 4.65 12.77 20.37
C ALA A 76 5.03 12.16 19.01
N PRO A 77 6.05 11.27 18.94
CA PRO A 77 6.62 10.78 17.67
C PRO A 77 5.76 9.69 17.00
N VAL A 78 4.47 9.96 16.83
CA VAL A 78 3.52 9.14 16.05
C VAL A 78 3.26 9.81 14.69
N PRO A 79 2.77 9.07 13.68
CA PRO A 79 2.43 9.64 12.39
C PRO A 79 1.47 10.84 12.48
N ILE A 80 1.81 11.92 11.77
CA ILE A 80 0.99 13.11 11.61
C ILE A 80 0.39 13.09 10.20
N HIS A 81 -0.93 13.17 10.08
CA HIS A 81 -1.67 12.93 8.83
C HIS A 81 -2.13 14.20 8.13
N ALA A 82 -2.49 15.26 8.88
CA ALA A 82 -3.03 16.46 8.27
C ALA A 82 -2.71 17.73 9.07
N LEU A 83 -2.60 18.84 8.34
CA LEU A 83 -2.39 20.18 8.88
C LEU A 83 -3.54 21.12 8.51
N TRP A 84 -3.83 22.04 9.43
CA TRP A 84 -4.65 23.21 9.14
C TRP A 84 -4.24 24.37 10.03
N GLY A 85 -4.39 25.60 9.56
CA GLY A 85 -4.19 26.76 10.42
C GLY A 85 -4.53 28.07 9.73
N THR A 86 -4.67 29.13 10.52
CA THR A 86 -5.01 30.47 10.03
C THR A 86 -3.79 31.22 9.51
N ASP A 87 -2.63 30.95 10.10
CA ASP A 87 -1.34 31.55 9.78
C ASP A 87 -0.22 30.70 10.40
N ARG A 88 1.02 31.04 10.08
CA ARG A 88 2.20 30.28 10.52
C ARG A 88 2.37 30.18 12.03
N SER A 89 1.80 31.13 12.79
CA SER A 89 1.84 31.14 14.26
C SER A 89 0.64 30.45 14.91
N ASN A 90 -0.25 29.87 14.11
CA ASN A 90 -1.44 29.20 14.61
C ASN A 90 -1.79 28.02 13.68
N LEU A 91 -1.00 26.95 13.81
CA LEU A 91 -1.20 25.69 13.09
C LEU A 91 -1.68 24.59 14.01
N TRP A 92 -2.49 23.70 13.48
CA TRP A 92 -3.00 22.51 14.12
C TRP A 92 -2.60 21.29 13.29
N ALA A 93 -2.14 20.25 13.97
CA ALA A 93 -1.79 18.99 13.33
C ALA A 93 -2.59 17.85 13.98
N VAL A 94 -3.06 16.91 13.17
CA VAL A 94 -3.77 15.73 13.65
C VAL A 94 -3.11 14.45 13.15
N GLY A 95 -3.24 13.36 13.90
CA GLY A 95 -2.59 12.12 13.51
C GLY A 95 -3.00 10.88 14.30
N TRP A 96 -2.12 9.89 14.26
CA TRP A 96 -2.28 8.62 14.95
C TRP A 96 -2.42 8.79 16.47
N MET A 97 -3.02 7.78 17.12
CA MET A 97 -3.27 7.81 18.56
C MET A 97 -4.08 9.04 19.01
N GLY A 98 -4.99 9.53 18.17
CA GLY A 98 -5.84 10.70 18.44
C GLY A 98 -5.08 11.99 18.69
N LEU A 99 -3.83 12.05 18.20
CA LEU A 99 -2.94 13.18 18.36
C LEU A 99 -3.58 14.45 17.84
N ILE A 100 -3.56 15.49 18.68
CA ILE A 100 -3.76 16.88 18.26
C ILE A 100 -2.59 17.70 18.79
N LEU A 101 -1.88 18.36 17.88
CA LEU A 101 -0.84 19.33 18.20
C LEU A 101 -1.29 20.75 17.86
N HIS A 102 -0.80 21.72 18.61
CA HIS A 102 -0.94 23.15 18.32
C HIS A 102 0.45 23.78 18.21
N HIS A 103 0.66 24.57 17.17
CA HIS A 103 1.82 25.42 16.96
C HIS A 103 1.47 26.88 17.25
N ASP A 104 2.19 27.48 18.18
CA ASP A 104 2.03 28.89 18.60
C ASP A 104 2.96 29.87 17.86
N GLY A 105 3.66 29.39 16.84
CA GLY A 105 4.68 30.12 16.10
C GLY A 105 6.11 29.91 16.59
N GLU A 106 6.30 29.26 17.75
CA GLU A 106 7.62 28.91 18.26
C GLU A 106 7.77 27.39 18.44
N VAL A 107 6.80 26.74 19.07
CA VAL A 107 6.88 25.31 19.43
C VAL A 107 5.61 24.55 19.11
N TRP A 108 5.72 23.23 18.99
CA TRP A 108 4.56 22.33 18.90
C TRP A 108 4.25 21.76 20.28
N SER A 109 3.00 21.92 20.72
CA SER A 109 2.49 21.39 21.99
C SER A 109 1.41 20.35 21.77
N GLN A 110 1.45 19.25 22.52
CA GLN A 110 0.41 18.23 22.48
C GLN A 110 -0.82 18.71 23.27
N MET A 111 -1.96 18.78 22.58
CA MET A 111 -3.23 19.22 23.13
C MET A 111 -4.15 18.06 23.50
N ARG A 112 -4.05 16.93 22.77
CA ARG A 112 -4.89 15.74 22.96
C ARG A 112 -4.21 14.48 22.42
N GLY A 113 -4.66 13.31 22.90
CA GLY A 113 -4.26 12.01 22.36
C GLY A 113 -2.96 11.51 22.96
N CYS A 114 -2.41 10.44 22.38
CA CYS A 114 -1.17 9.80 22.83
C CYS A 114 -1.17 9.44 24.33
N VAL A 115 -2.34 9.11 24.88
CA VAL A 115 -2.52 8.75 26.28
C VAL A 115 -1.79 7.42 26.54
N VAL A 116 -0.93 7.37 27.54
CA VAL A 116 -0.20 6.17 27.94
C VAL A 116 -0.70 5.62 29.28
N ASP A 117 -0.62 4.30 29.44
CA ASP A 117 -0.92 3.59 30.68
C ASP A 117 0.20 3.74 31.72
N ALA A 118 0.00 3.13 32.90
CA ALA A 118 1.00 3.14 33.98
C ALA A 118 2.35 2.47 33.62
N LYS A 119 2.42 1.74 32.50
CA LYS A 119 3.63 1.08 31.99
C LYS A 119 4.26 1.86 30.83
N GLY A 120 3.71 3.02 30.46
CA GLY A 120 4.19 3.84 29.35
C GLY A 120 3.81 3.30 27.97
N LYS A 121 2.82 2.40 27.87
CA LYS A 121 2.27 1.94 26.58
C LYS A 121 1.04 2.75 26.22
N TYR A 122 0.76 2.97 24.93
CA TYR A 122 -0.47 3.65 24.52
C TYR A 122 -1.71 2.91 25.06
N ALA A 123 -2.56 3.65 25.75
CA ALA A 123 -3.77 3.13 26.36
C ALA A 123 -4.86 2.91 25.30
N SER A 124 -5.65 1.84 25.46
CA SER A 124 -6.84 1.61 24.65
C SER A 124 -8.00 2.46 25.20
N VAL A 125 -8.03 3.73 24.79
CA VAL A 125 -9.05 4.72 25.18
C VAL A 125 -9.57 5.45 23.95
N ASP A 126 -10.81 5.92 23.99
CA ASP A 126 -11.42 6.63 22.85
C ASP A 126 -10.66 7.90 22.45
N GLU A 127 -9.95 8.53 23.39
CA GLU A 127 -9.10 9.67 23.10
C GLU A 127 -8.00 9.35 22.08
N ASN A 128 -7.49 8.12 22.10
CA ASN A 128 -6.43 7.65 21.19
C ASN A 128 -6.95 7.17 19.83
N THR A 129 -8.21 7.44 19.49
CA THR A 129 -8.75 7.10 18.16
C THR A 129 -8.03 7.91 17.08
N PRO A 130 -7.38 7.27 16.09
CA PRO A 130 -6.62 7.98 15.06
C PRO A 130 -7.46 9.02 14.29
N LEU A 131 -6.83 10.16 14.01
CA LEU A 131 -7.38 11.26 13.20
C LEU A 131 -6.58 11.37 11.90
N PHE A 132 -7.29 11.67 10.80
CA PHE A 132 -6.72 11.61 9.44
C PHE A 132 -6.89 12.89 8.63
N ALA A 133 -7.88 13.71 8.93
CA ALA A 133 -8.08 14.98 8.24
C ALA A 133 -8.53 16.05 9.22
N ILE A 134 -8.11 17.29 8.95
CA ILE A 134 -8.52 18.49 9.66
C ILE A 134 -8.83 19.58 8.64
N CYS A 135 -9.86 20.37 8.91
CA CYS A 135 -10.11 21.62 8.20
C CYS A 135 -10.71 22.64 9.16
N GLY A 136 -10.70 23.91 8.78
CA GLY A 136 -11.31 24.95 9.59
C GLY A 136 -11.57 26.22 8.81
N GLY A 137 -12.40 27.07 9.40
CA GLY A 137 -12.86 28.33 8.83
C GLY A 137 -12.00 29.53 9.25
N PRO A 138 -12.18 30.69 8.58
CA PRO A 138 -11.50 31.93 8.95
C PRO A 138 -11.90 32.48 10.32
N ASP A 139 -12.97 31.94 10.92
CA ASP A 139 -13.41 32.25 12.28
C ASP A 139 -12.62 31.50 13.36
N GLY A 140 -11.68 30.64 12.97
CA GLY A 140 -10.83 29.86 13.87
C GLY A 140 -11.48 28.56 14.37
N GLN A 141 -12.71 28.25 13.95
CA GLN A 141 -13.31 26.94 14.21
C GLN A 141 -12.70 25.89 13.29
N ALA A 142 -12.51 24.69 13.82
CA ALA A 142 -11.94 23.57 13.08
C ALA A 142 -12.68 22.26 13.36
N TRP A 143 -12.57 21.33 12.42
CA TRP A 143 -13.10 19.98 12.52
C TRP A 143 -12.01 18.97 12.15
N ALA A 144 -11.83 17.97 13.01
CA ALA A 144 -10.95 16.84 12.76
C ALA A 144 -11.76 15.55 12.71
N VAL A 145 -11.44 14.66 11.79
CA VAL A 145 -12.16 13.40 11.58
C VAL A 145 -11.23 12.21 11.55
N GLY A 146 -11.75 11.03 11.90
CA GLY A 146 -10.92 9.84 12.02
C GLY A 146 -11.66 8.51 12.08
N ASP A 147 -11.00 7.54 12.70
CA ASP A 147 -11.50 6.17 12.78
C ASP A 147 -12.79 6.04 13.59
N ARG A 148 -13.55 4.97 13.32
CA ARG A 148 -14.79 4.64 14.05
C ARG A 148 -15.83 5.77 14.06
N GLY A 149 -15.84 6.61 13.02
CA GLY A 149 -16.74 7.76 12.91
C GLY A 149 -16.38 8.94 13.81
N MET A 150 -15.16 9.01 14.33
CA MET A 150 -14.72 10.11 15.19
C MET A 150 -14.83 11.45 14.47
N VAL A 151 -15.52 12.40 15.09
CA VAL A 151 -15.59 13.81 14.68
C VAL A 151 -15.33 14.68 15.91
N LEU A 152 -14.33 15.56 15.81
CA LEU A 152 -14.01 16.55 16.83
C LEU A 152 -14.19 17.95 16.25
N ARG A 153 -14.83 18.84 16.99
CA ARG A 153 -14.95 20.27 16.68
C ARG A 153 -14.17 21.10 17.68
N PHE A 154 -13.29 21.96 17.19
CA PHE A 154 -12.66 23.01 17.97
C PHE A 154 -13.59 24.22 18.07
N ASP A 155 -13.94 24.64 19.28
CA ASP A 155 -14.83 25.78 19.53
C ASP A 155 -14.11 27.12 19.73
N GLY A 156 -12.79 27.13 19.50
CA GLY A 156 -11.90 28.26 19.78
C GLY A 156 -11.17 28.14 21.13
N THR A 157 -11.60 27.23 22.01
CA THR A 157 -10.94 26.96 23.29
C THR A 157 -10.62 25.48 23.47
N ASP A 158 -11.57 24.60 23.21
CA ASP A 158 -11.47 23.15 23.46
C ASP A 158 -11.93 22.32 22.26
N TRP A 159 -11.46 21.06 22.21
CA TRP A 159 -11.88 20.05 21.25
C TRP A 159 -13.05 19.22 21.80
N LEU A 160 -14.19 19.28 21.13
CA LEU A 160 -15.44 18.64 21.54
C LEU A 160 -15.82 17.53 20.57
N VAL A 161 -16.20 16.36 21.09
CA VAL A 161 -16.71 15.26 20.27
C VAL A 161 -18.11 15.60 19.76
N GLU A 162 -18.34 15.42 18.46
CA GLU A 162 -19.67 15.48 17.84
C GLU A 162 -20.06 14.09 17.31
N ASP A 163 -21.32 13.69 17.51
CA ASP A 163 -21.85 12.44 16.96
C ASP A 163 -22.38 12.69 15.54
N ALA A 164 -21.71 12.12 14.55
CA ALA A 164 -22.09 12.19 13.15
C ALA A 164 -23.06 11.07 12.71
N GLY A 165 -23.42 10.15 13.62
CA GLY A 165 -24.35 9.05 13.35
C GLY A 165 -23.77 7.94 12.48
N THR A 166 -22.44 7.80 12.43
CA THR A 166 -21.74 6.77 11.66
C THR A 166 -20.60 6.16 12.45
N HIS A 167 -20.23 4.92 12.12
CA HIS A 167 -19.03 4.25 12.61
C HIS A 167 -17.99 4.01 11.51
N ALA A 168 -18.26 4.47 10.28
CA ALA A 168 -17.32 4.36 9.19
C ALA A 168 -16.06 5.18 9.47
N HIS A 169 -14.93 4.72 8.94
CA HIS A 169 -13.66 5.43 9.02
C HIS A 169 -13.72 6.70 8.17
N LEU A 170 -13.64 7.87 8.79
CA LEU A 170 -13.62 9.15 8.09
C LEU A 170 -12.18 9.53 7.75
N ARG A 171 -11.99 10.06 6.54
CA ARG A 171 -10.67 10.35 5.97
C ARG A 171 -10.59 11.71 5.28
N ALA A 172 -11.72 12.35 5.02
CA ALA A 172 -11.78 13.70 4.47
C ALA A 172 -12.79 14.55 5.25
N VAL A 173 -12.47 15.82 5.46
CA VAL A 173 -13.38 16.81 6.03
C VAL A 173 -13.15 18.16 5.37
N ILE A 174 -14.22 18.89 5.03
CA ILE A 174 -14.13 20.20 4.36
C ILE A 174 -15.19 21.16 4.91
N CYS A 175 -14.77 22.39 5.20
CA CYS A 175 -15.65 23.51 5.50
C CYS A 175 -16.17 24.12 4.19
N LEU A 176 -17.48 24.37 4.12
CA LEU A 176 -18.11 25.02 2.97
C LEU A 176 -18.32 26.52 3.25
N ASP A 177 -18.36 27.32 2.18
CA ASP A 177 -18.49 28.78 2.27
C ASP A 177 -19.81 29.24 2.95
N ASP A 178 -20.82 28.38 2.99
CA ASP A 178 -22.11 28.63 3.64
C ASP A 178 -22.15 28.21 5.12
N GLY A 179 -21.01 27.81 5.69
CA GLY A 179 -20.86 27.41 7.09
C GLY A 179 -21.27 25.97 7.39
N ARG A 180 -21.62 25.17 6.37
CA ARG A 180 -21.77 23.72 6.52
C ARG A 180 -20.40 23.04 6.54
N VAL A 181 -20.36 21.83 7.08
CA VAL A 181 -19.14 20.99 7.12
C VAL A 181 -19.47 19.62 6.58
N MET A 182 -18.71 19.14 5.60
CA MET A 182 -18.88 17.80 5.04
C MET A 182 -17.72 16.91 5.48
N ALA A 183 -18.02 15.69 5.92
CA ALA A 183 -17.03 14.65 6.14
C ALA A 183 -17.34 13.42 5.28
N ALA A 184 -16.29 12.77 4.77
CA ALA A 184 -16.39 11.61 3.90
C ALA A 184 -15.35 10.54 4.28
N GLY A 185 -15.62 9.30 3.94
CA GLY A 185 -14.78 8.18 4.34
C GLY A 185 -15.12 6.86 3.68
N GLY A 186 -14.98 5.78 4.45
CA GLY A 186 -15.12 4.40 3.99
C GLY A 186 -16.51 4.06 3.44
N ASP A 187 -16.53 3.12 2.49
CA ASP A 187 -17.74 2.55 1.87
C ASP A 187 -18.72 3.58 1.30
N GLY A 188 -18.21 4.71 0.81
CA GLY A 188 -19.02 5.79 0.25
C GLY A 188 -19.72 6.65 1.29
N THR A 189 -19.36 6.52 2.58
CA THR A 189 -19.97 7.30 3.65
C THR A 189 -19.71 8.79 3.45
N VAL A 190 -20.78 9.58 3.39
CA VAL A 190 -20.73 11.04 3.39
C VAL A 190 -21.74 11.58 4.41
N VAL A 191 -21.28 12.44 5.31
CA VAL A 191 -22.10 13.12 6.32
C VAL A 191 -21.95 14.63 6.20
N LEU A 192 -23.04 15.35 6.41
CA LEU A 192 -23.11 16.80 6.29
C LEU A 192 -23.63 17.42 7.58
N ARG A 193 -22.84 18.32 8.16
CA ARG A 193 -23.23 19.17 9.28
C ARG A 193 -23.95 20.41 8.75
N GLY A 194 -25.20 20.59 9.16
CA GLY A 194 -25.93 21.82 8.92
C GLY A 194 -25.40 23.00 9.75
N THR A 195 -25.77 24.22 9.39
CA THR A 195 -25.38 25.45 10.14
C THR A 195 -25.94 25.47 11.57
N GLY A 196 -27.01 24.71 11.83
CA GLY A 196 -27.56 24.49 13.18
C GLY A 196 -26.79 23.48 14.04
N GLY A 197 -25.71 22.88 13.52
CA GLY A 197 -24.83 21.96 14.25
C GLY A 197 -25.23 20.48 14.23
N THR A 198 -26.26 20.11 13.48
CA THR A 198 -26.72 18.72 13.34
C THR A 198 -26.09 18.04 12.14
N TRP A 199 -25.60 16.82 12.33
CA TRP A 199 -25.09 15.95 11.25
C TRP A 199 -26.21 15.14 10.62
N GLN A 200 -26.15 14.95 9.31
CA GLN A 200 -27.01 14.04 8.56
C GLN A 200 -26.18 13.21 7.56
N ALA A 201 -26.53 11.94 7.39
CA ALA A 201 -25.97 11.13 6.31
C ALA A 201 -26.56 11.56 4.96
N LEU A 202 -25.73 11.54 3.92
CA LEU A 202 -26.15 11.74 2.54
C LEU A 202 -26.04 10.41 1.77
N ASP A 203 -27.04 10.11 0.94
CA ASP A 203 -27.06 8.89 0.11
C ASP A 203 -26.10 9.05 -1.08
N CYS A 204 -24.87 8.58 -0.92
CA CYS A 204 -23.89 8.47 -2.01
C CYS A 204 -23.99 7.09 -2.69
N PRO A 205 -24.19 7.02 -4.02
CA PRO A 205 -24.33 5.76 -4.73
C PRO A 205 -22.99 5.07 -5.02
N VAL A 206 -21.86 5.66 -4.63
CA VAL A 206 -20.52 5.17 -4.93
C VAL A 206 -19.86 4.68 -3.66
N ALA A 207 -19.70 3.35 -3.54
CA ALA A 207 -18.99 2.70 -2.43
C ALA A 207 -17.46 2.83 -2.58
N SER A 208 -16.95 4.06 -2.48
CA SER A 208 -15.51 4.36 -2.54
C SER A 208 -14.99 4.74 -1.17
N ASN A 209 -13.72 4.47 -0.88
CA ASN A 209 -13.06 5.02 0.30
C ASN A 209 -12.55 6.42 -0.05
N PHE A 210 -13.33 7.44 0.29
CA PHE A 210 -12.95 8.83 0.02
C PHE A 210 -11.80 9.25 0.93
N THR A 211 -10.74 9.80 0.35
CA THR A 211 -9.56 10.30 1.08
C THR A 211 -9.41 11.81 0.99
N ALA A 212 -10.10 12.47 0.06
CA ALA A 212 -10.05 13.92 -0.09
C ALA A 212 -11.41 14.50 -0.48
N ALA A 213 -11.65 15.74 -0.07
CA ALA A 213 -12.83 16.52 -0.40
C ALA A 213 -12.40 17.97 -0.73
N LEU A 214 -12.98 18.54 -1.77
CA LEU A 214 -12.64 19.87 -2.23
C LEU A 214 -13.90 20.68 -2.57
N ALA A 215 -14.07 21.82 -1.92
CA ALA A 215 -15.12 22.79 -2.25
C ALA A 215 -14.77 23.58 -3.52
N LEU A 216 -15.69 23.61 -4.47
CA LEU A 216 -15.58 24.33 -5.73
C LEU A 216 -16.20 25.73 -5.64
N PRO A 217 -15.77 26.71 -6.46
CA PRO A 217 -16.26 28.09 -6.39
C PRO A 217 -17.78 28.25 -6.63
N ASP A 218 -18.41 27.27 -7.26
CA ASP A 218 -19.84 27.25 -7.57
C ASP A 218 -20.68 26.54 -6.48
N GLY A 219 -20.08 26.20 -5.35
CA GLY A 219 -20.74 25.56 -4.21
C GLY A 219 -20.82 24.04 -4.31
N ARG A 220 -20.33 23.43 -5.40
CA ARG A 220 -20.22 21.98 -5.53
C ARG A 220 -19.05 21.44 -4.70
N VAL A 221 -19.09 20.16 -4.37
CA VAL A 221 -17.98 19.47 -3.67
C VAL A 221 -17.50 18.30 -4.52
N LEU A 222 -16.20 18.25 -4.79
CA LEU A 222 -15.56 17.10 -5.43
C LEU A 222 -14.97 16.20 -4.36
N LEU A 223 -15.36 14.93 -4.35
CA LEU A 223 -14.79 13.88 -3.52
C LEU A 223 -13.86 13.01 -4.36
N ALA A 224 -12.74 12.62 -3.78
CA ALA A 224 -11.78 11.73 -4.41
C ALA A 224 -11.34 10.64 -3.45
N GLY A 225 -11.04 9.47 -4.01
CA GLY A 225 -10.54 8.33 -3.26
C GLY A 225 -10.34 7.15 -4.17
N GLY A 226 -10.56 5.95 -3.63
CA GLY A 226 -10.55 4.74 -4.43
C GLY A 226 -11.02 3.51 -3.67
N ARG A 227 -11.15 2.40 -4.39
CA ARG A 227 -11.56 1.11 -3.85
C ARG A 227 -10.73 0.00 -4.42
N TYR A 228 -10.53 -1.05 -3.65
CA TYR A 228 -9.77 -2.21 -4.06
C TYR A 228 -10.64 -3.15 -4.90
N PHE A 229 -10.11 -3.61 -6.04
CA PHE A 229 -10.79 -4.56 -6.91
C PHE A 229 -10.01 -5.87 -6.93
N ILE A 230 -10.58 -6.93 -6.35
CA ILE A 230 -9.97 -8.26 -6.30
C ILE A 230 -9.60 -8.75 -7.71
N GLN A 231 -10.52 -8.59 -8.67
CA GLN A 231 -10.32 -9.02 -10.07
C GLN A 231 -9.25 -8.22 -10.82
N ALA A 232 -9.01 -6.97 -10.42
CA ALA A 232 -7.98 -6.12 -11.03
C ALA A 232 -6.72 -6.03 -10.17
N ASN A 233 -6.68 -6.77 -9.05
CA ASN A 233 -5.57 -6.86 -8.10
C ASN A 233 -4.95 -5.50 -7.75
N GLY A 234 -5.80 -4.52 -7.44
CA GLY A 234 -5.34 -3.16 -7.17
C GLY A 234 -6.45 -2.16 -6.87
N PHE A 235 -6.03 -0.99 -6.38
CA PHE A 235 -6.95 0.12 -6.16
C PHE A 235 -7.28 0.84 -7.47
N ARG A 236 -8.57 1.19 -7.65
CA ARG A 236 -8.98 2.13 -8.69
C ARG A 236 -9.54 3.40 -8.06
N GLY A 237 -9.19 4.53 -8.65
CA GLY A 237 -9.63 5.84 -8.23
C GLY A 237 -11.08 6.11 -8.63
N ASP A 238 -11.81 6.78 -7.74
CA ASP A 238 -13.13 7.32 -8.04
C ASP A 238 -13.12 8.84 -7.77
N LEU A 239 -13.70 9.60 -8.70
CA LEU A 239 -14.06 11.02 -8.52
C LEU A 239 -15.57 11.15 -8.51
N VAL A 240 -16.11 11.82 -7.49
CA VAL A 240 -17.55 11.96 -7.29
C VAL A 240 -17.89 13.41 -7.00
N LEU A 241 -18.73 13.99 -7.84
CA LEU A 241 -19.17 15.38 -7.70
C LEU A 241 -20.50 15.42 -6.97
N TRP A 242 -20.61 16.26 -5.95
CA TRP A 242 -21.86 16.60 -5.28
C TRP A 242 -22.31 18.00 -5.69
N ASP A 243 -23.53 18.11 -6.21
CA ASP A 243 -24.10 19.37 -6.72
C ASP A 243 -24.89 20.17 -5.68
N GLY A 244 -24.98 19.68 -4.45
CA GLY A 244 -25.83 20.21 -3.38
C GLY A 244 -27.05 19.34 -3.08
N GLU A 245 -27.45 18.47 -4.01
CA GLU A 245 -28.58 17.55 -3.87
C GLU A 245 -28.18 16.10 -4.17
N ARG A 246 -27.35 15.86 -5.19
CA ARG A 246 -27.04 14.53 -5.74
C ARG A 246 -25.55 14.34 -5.96
N PHE A 247 -25.15 13.07 -5.96
CA PHE A 247 -23.80 12.64 -6.29
C PHE A 247 -23.75 12.07 -7.72
N GLU A 248 -22.74 12.47 -8.47
CA GLU A 248 -22.46 11.96 -9.81
C GLU A 248 -21.00 11.51 -9.92
N LYS A 249 -20.79 10.23 -10.25
CA LYS A 249 -19.46 9.70 -10.53
C LYS A 249 -18.94 10.30 -11.85
N GLN A 250 -17.77 10.92 -11.78
CA GLN A 250 -17.09 11.50 -12.93
C GLN A 250 -16.23 10.45 -13.63
N PHE A 251 -16.07 10.57 -14.95
CA PHE A 251 -15.16 9.75 -15.76
C PHE A 251 -15.37 8.23 -15.63
N SER A 252 -16.62 7.76 -15.65
CA SER A 252 -16.94 6.35 -15.40
C SER A 252 -16.29 5.34 -16.36
N ASP A 253 -15.92 5.79 -17.57
CA ASP A 253 -15.26 4.97 -18.60
C ASP A 253 -13.72 5.05 -18.54
N THR A 254 -13.15 5.76 -17.56
CA THR A 254 -11.69 5.92 -17.40
C THR A 254 -11.23 5.24 -16.11
N GLU A 255 -10.16 4.47 -16.21
CA GLU A 255 -9.53 3.84 -15.05
C GLU A 255 -8.39 4.73 -14.53
N PHE A 256 -8.47 5.06 -13.24
CA PHE A 256 -7.42 5.79 -12.52
C PHE A 256 -6.83 4.90 -11.43
N SER A 257 -5.58 5.15 -11.03
CA SER A 257 -5.11 4.71 -9.72
C SER A 257 -5.88 5.46 -8.62
N ARG A 258 -5.79 5.00 -7.37
CA ARG A 258 -6.44 5.68 -6.25
C ARG A 258 -5.94 7.12 -6.12
N PHE A 259 -6.88 8.04 -5.99
CA PHE A 259 -6.60 9.43 -5.64
C PHE A 259 -6.37 9.55 -4.14
N ARG A 260 -5.46 10.44 -3.75
CA ARG A 260 -5.12 10.73 -2.35
C ARG A 260 -5.51 12.13 -1.93
N ALA A 261 -5.18 13.13 -2.77
CA ALA A 261 -5.44 14.54 -2.48
C ALA A 261 -6.00 15.29 -3.68
N LEU A 262 -6.67 16.41 -3.37
CA LEU A 262 -7.28 17.35 -4.30
C LEU A 262 -6.76 18.76 -3.98
N GLY A 263 -6.52 19.56 -5.00
CA GLY A 263 -6.05 20.94 -4.86
C GLY A 263 -6.61 21.86 -5.94
N ARG A 264 -6.62 23.17 -5.65
CA ARG A 264 -7.12 24.17 -6.60
C ARG A 264 -5.98 25.03 -7.12
N THR A 265 -5.84 25.04 -8.43
CA THR A 265 -4.85 25.87 -9.13
C THR A 265 -5.51 26.94 -9.97
N ASN A 266 -4.71 27.85 -10.50
CA ASN A 266 -5.15 28.81 -11.51
C ASN A 266 -5.55 28.16 -12.86
N LYS A 267 -5.28 26.85 -13.05
CA LYS A 267 -5.65 26.08 -14.25
C LYS A 267 -6.87 25.19 -14.07
N GLY A 268 -7.36 25.02 -12.85
CA GLY A 268 -8.43 24.09 -12.52
C GLY A 268 -8.09 23.21 -11.32
N VAL A 269 -8.84 22.13 -11.15
CA VAL A 269 -8.62 21.18 -10.06
C VAL A 269 -7.49 20.25 -10.44
N VAL A 270 -6.55 20.07 -9.52
CA VAL A 270 -5.49 19.06 -9.63
C VAL A 270 -5.79 17.93 -8.66
N THR A 271 -5.57 16.71 -9.12
CA THR A 271 -5.62 15.51 -8.29
C THR A 271 -4.25 14.87 -8.28
N LEU A 272 -3.91 14.23 -7.17
CA LEU A 272 -2.74 13.39 -7.09
C LEU A 272 -3.07 12.09 -6.35
N GLY A 273 -2.22 11.08 -6.52
CA GLY A 273 -2.40 9.82 -5.84
C GLY A 273 -1.35 8.77 -6.15
N ASP A 274 -1.78 7.52 -6.11
CA ASP A 274 -0.89 6.37 -6.18
C ASP A 274 -0.17 6.32 -7.54
N ALA A 275 1.03 5.73 -7.58
CA ALA A 275 1.88 5.65 -8.79
C ALA A 275 2.36 7.01 -9.34
N GLY A 276 2.48 8.05 -8.49
CA GLY A 276 2.89 9.39 -8.90
C GLY A 276 1.94 10.03 -9.90
N GLN A 277 0.68 9.57 -9.91
CA GLN A 277 -0.32 10.03 -10.85
C GLN A 277 -0.78 11.41 -10.46
N ILE A 278 -0.72 12.34 -11.41
CA ILE A 278 -1.20 13.71 -11.26
C ILE A 278 -2.10 14.00 -12.44
N HIS A 279 -3.31 14.50 -12.18
CA HIS A 279 -4.26 14.86 -13.24
C HIS A 279 -4.77 16.28 -13.05
N LEU A 280 -4.87 17.00 -14.16
CA LEU A 280 -5.64 18.24 -14.26
C LEU A 280 -7.06 17.90 -14.70
N ILE A 281 -8.04 18.24 -13.86
CA ILE A 281 -9.45 17.96 -14.09
C ILE A 281 -10.12 19.17 -14.73
N GLY A 282 -10.70 18.95 -15.91
CA GLY A 282 -11.63 19.88 -16.55
C GLY A 282 -13.03 19.29 -16.64
N ASP A 283 -13.97 20.03 -17.24
CA ASP A 283 -15.40 19.69 -17.24
C ASP A 283 -15.73 18.28 -17.79
N ASN A 284 -15.00 17.84 -18.81
CA ASN A 284 -15.22 16.54 -19.48
C ASN A 284 -13.91 15.79 -19.76
N ARG A 285 -12.80 16.17 -19.11
CA ARG A 285 -11.51 15.48 -19.29
C ARG A 285 -10.69 15.48 -18.01
N ALA A 286 -9.93 14.40 -17.82
CA ALA A 286 -8.88 14.30 -16.81
C ALA A 286 -7.54 14.12 -17.55
N ASP A 287 -6.77 15.20 -17.66
CA ASP A 287 -5.51 15.20 -18.40
C ASP A 287 -4.36 14.83 -17.46
N ARG A 288 -3.62 13.77 -17.76
CA ARG A 288 -2.47 13.34 -16.95
C ARG A 288 -1.28 14.27 -17.14
N LEU A 289 -0.66 14.68 -16.03
CA LEU A 289 0.53 15.52 -15.99
C LEU A 289 1.80 14.69 -15.76
N GLN A 290 2.94 15.19 -16.22
CA GLN A 290 4.25 14.59 -15.92
C GLN A 290 4.66 14.93 -14.48
N SER A 291 4.64 13.92 -13.61
CA SER A 291 5.04 14.04 -12.21
C SER A 291 6.56 13.98 -12.00
N GLY A 292 7.29 13.33 -12.92
CA GLY A 292 8.72 13.06 -12.76
C GLY A 292 9.04 12.02 -11.68
N THR A 293 8.03 11.36 -11.13
CA THR A 293 8.18 10.33 -10.10
C THR A 293 7.17 9.20 -10.27
N GLY A 294 7.53 8.02 -9.78
CA GLY A 294 6.58 6.97 -9.44
C GLY A 294 6.57 6.78 -7.93
N HIS A 295 6.39 7.84 -7.14
CA HIS A 295 6.21 7.82 -5.67
C HIS A 295 4.74 8.12 -5.32
N ASP A 296 4.16 7.58 -4.23
CA ASP A 296 2.74 7.83 -3.93
C ASP A 296 2.74 9.25 -3.42
N LEU A 297 1.89 10.06 -4.03
CA LEU A 297 1.71 11.42 -3.59
C LEU A 297 0.50 11.39 -2.66
N LEU A 298 0.68 11.83 -1.42
CA LEU A 298 -0.27 11.67 -0.32
C LEU A 298 -0.97 12.99 0.02
N GLY A 299 -0.24 14.10 -0.05
CA GLY A 299 -0.75 15.43 0.27
C GLY A 299 -0.51 16.44 -0.85
N LEU A 300 -1.41 17.40 -0.98
CA LEU A 300 -1.31 18.52 -1.91
C LEU A 300 -1.43 19.82 -1.12
N VAL A 301 -0.40 20.66 -1.22
CA VAL A 301 -0.34 21.96 -0.54
C VAL A 301 -0.56 23.07 -1.55
N ASP A 302 -1.65 23.82 -1.38
CA ASP A 302 -1.96 24.98 -2.20
C ASP A 302 -1.12 26.19 -1.75
N LEU A 303 -0.62 26.98 -2.70
CA LEU A 303 0.03 28.27 -2.41
C LEU A 303 -0.85 29.45 -2.85
N PRO A 304 -0.72 30.62 -2.19
CA PRO A 304 -1.42 31.83 -2.61
C PRO A 304 -1.11 32.28 -4.05
N SER A 305 0.03 31.87 -4.63
CA SER A 305 0.39 32.14 -6.02
C SER A 305 -0.46 31.37 -7.05
N GLY A 306 -1.15 30.31 -6.61
CA GLY A 306 -1.83 29.34 -7.47
C GLY A 306 -0.90 28.24 -8.02
N ASP A 307 0.37 28.22 -7.59
CA ASP A 307 1.25 27.05 -7.70
C ASP A 307 0.87 26.05 -6.58
N VAL A 308 1.30 24.80 -6.73
CA VAL A 308 1.00 23.73 -5.77
C VAL A 308 2.25 22.93 -5.44
N MET A 309 2.22 22.28 -4.29
CA MET A 309 3.23 21.31 -3.86
C MET A 309 2.59 19.95 -3.65
N ALA A 310 3.33 18.89 -3.96
CA ALA A 310 2.94 17.53 -3.62
C ALA A 310 3.95 16.93 -2.64
N VAL A 311 3.45 16.22 -1.64
CA VAL A 311 4.25 15.47 -0.67
C VAL A 311 3.90 13.99 -0.74
N GLY A 312 4.83 13.11 -0.38
CA GLY A 312 4.58 11.67 -0.47
C GLY A 312 5.71 10.77 0.01
N ASP A 313 5.71 9.54 -0.47
CA ASP A 313 6.69 8.50 -0.10
C ASP A 313 8.13 8.93 -0.37
N TYR A 314 9.08 8.32 0.34
CA TYR A 314 10.52 8.47 0.12
C TYR A 314 10.99 9.93 0.19
N GLY A 315 10.37 10.71 1.07
CA GLY A 315 10.65 12.12 1.25
C GLY A 315 10.27 12.99 0.06
N SER A 316 9.31 12.55 -0.77
CA SER A 316 8.92 13.29 -1.98
C SER A 316 8.39 14.67 -1.63
N LEU A 317 8.96 15.69 -2.29
CA LEU A 317 8.51 17.07 -2.23
C LEU A 317 8.60 17.66 -3.64
N LEU A 318 7.47 17.76 -4.34
CA LEU A 318 7.42 18.16 -5.75
C LEU A 318 6.71 19.50 -5.94
N VAL A 319 7.20 20.32 -6.86
CA VAL A 319 6.63 21.61 -7.23
C VAL A 319 5.84 21.48 -8.53
N GLY A 320 4.57 21.90 -8.47
CA GLY A 320 3.66 22.07 -9.60
C GLY A 320 3.49 23.53 -9.95
N ASP A 321 4.49 24.13 -10.60
CA ASP A 321 4.39 25.49 -11.11
C ASP A 321 3.46 25.59 -12.34
N SER A 322 3.14 26.83 -12.74
CA SER A 322 2.30 27.08 -13.92
C SER A 322 2.74 26.36 -15.22
N ALA A 323 4.03 26.04 -15.39
CA ALA A 323 4.52 25.29 -16.54
C ALA A 323 4.34 23.78 -16.37
N ALA A 324 4.61 23.25 -15.17
CA ALA A 324 4.35 21.85 -14.80
C ALA A 324 2.86 21.48 -14.94
N LEU A 325 1.96 22.40 -14.58
CA LEU A 325 0.49 22.26 -14.75
C LEU A 325 0.02 22.22 -16.21
N THR A 326 0.92 22.42 -17.17
CA THR A 326 0.64 22.31 -18.61
C THR A 326 1.53 21.29 -19.32
N CYS A 327 2.35 20.55 -18.57
CA CYS A 327 3.14 19.46 -19.14
C CYS A 327 2.37 18.15 -19.03
N PHE A 328 1.69 17.80 -20.12
CA PHE A 328 0.92 16.57 -20.21
C PHE A 328 1.86 15.38 -20.46
N ALA A 329 1.64 14.30 -19.71
CA ALA A 329 2.32 13.05 -19.96
C ALA A 329 1.74 12.40 -21.24
N PRO A 330 2.57 11.84 -22.14
CA PRO A 330 2.04 10.89 -23.11
C PRO A 330 1.36 9.74 -22.36
N ALA A 331 0.31 9.15 -22.95
CA ALA A 331 -0.32 7.97 -22.37
C ALA A 331 0.76 6.91 -22.11
N ILE A 332 0.79 6.31 -20.90
CA ILE A 332 1.70 5.20 -20.63
C ILE A 332 1.40 4.11 -21.65
N GLN A 333 2.38 3.81 -22.50
CA GLN A 333 2.43 2.53 -23.19
C GLN A 333 3.19 1.56 -22.30
N PRO A 334 2.58 0.44 -21.87
CA PRO A 334 3.33 -0.64 -21.24
C PRO A 334 4.42 -1.11 -22.21
N GLY A 335 5.68 -1.21 -21.75
CA GLY A 335 6.74 -1.93 -22.48
C GLY A 335 7.90 -1.14 -23.09
N GLU A 336 8.22 0.08 -22.61
CA GLU A 336 9.42 0.80 -23.08
C GLU A 336 10.73 0.39 -22.39
N ASP A 337 10.67 -0.19 -21.18
CA ASP A 337 11.87 -0.74 -20.55
C ASP A 337 12.14 -2.16 -21.07
N PRO A 338 13.38 -2.49 -21.48
CA PRO A 338 13.73 -3.84 -21.91
C PRO A 338 13.52 -4.82 -20.75
N SER A 339 12.52 -5.69 -20.90
CA SER A 339 12.24 -6.76 -19.95
C SER A 339 13.30 -7.84 -20.03
N ASN A 340 13.77 -8.32 -18.88
CA ASN A 340 14.61 -9.52 -18.79
C ASN A 340 13.79 -10.82 -18.73
N TRP A 341 12.46 -10.70 -18.79
CA TRP A 341 11.52 -11.81 -18.76
C TRP A 341 11.00 -12.10 -20.16
N SER A 342 10.81 -13.38 -20.44
CA SER A 342 10.24 -13.89 -21.69
C SER A 342 8.95 -14.64 -21.39
N GLU A 343 7.88 -14.34 -22.11
CA GLU A 343 6.60 -15.02 -21.95
C GLU A 343 6.66 -16.44 -22.53
N MET A 344 6.01 -17.38 -21.85
CA MET A 344 5.89 -18.77 -22.25
C MET A 344 4.41 -19.15 -22.39
N THR A 345 4.11 -19.96 -23.41
CA THR A 345 2.76 -20.52 -23.59
C THR A 345 2.49 -21.59 -22.54
N SER A 346 1.53 -21.35 -21.65
CA SER A 346 1.06 -22.32 -20.66
C SER A 346 0.04 -23.32 -21.20
N GLY A 347 -0.67 -22.96 -22.27
CA GLY A 347 -1.76 -23.76 -22.84
C GLY A 347 -3.10 -23.63 -22.10
N THR A 348 -3.23 -22.71 -21.15
CA THR A 348 -4.46 -22.43 -20.39
C THR A 348 -4.68 -20.93 -20.21
N ASP A 349 -5.94 -20.53 -19.98
CA ASP A 349 -6.37 -19.18 -19.60
C ASP A 349 -6.81 -19.10 -18.13
N ARG A 350 -6.69 -20.21 -17.39
CA ARG A 350 -7.04 -20.31 -15.97
C ARG A 350 -6.01 -19.62 -15.08
N GLN A 351 -6.43 -19.11 -13.92
CA GLN A 351 -5.48 -18.52 -12.96
C GLN A 351 -4.53 -19.59 -12.42
N LEU A 352 -3.23 -19.27 -12.35
CA LEU A 352 -2.22 -20.11 -11.72
C LEU A 352 -1.85 -19.49 -10.36
N TRP A 353 -2.05 -20.25 -9.28
CA TRP A 353 -1.89 -19.80 -7.89
C TRP A 353 -0.54 -20.20 -7.30
N GLY A 354 0.00 -21.36 -7.70
CA GLY A 354 1.21 -21.93 -7.14
C GLY A 354 2.18 -22.37 -8.21
N MET A 355 3.46 -22.36 -7.88
CA MET A 355 4.51 -22.89 -8.74
C MET A 355 5.63 -23.47 -7.87
N TRP A 356 6.08 -24.66 -8.22
CA TRP A 356 6.96 -25.45 -7.37
C TRP A 356 7.99 -26.20 -8.20
N HIS A 357 9.26 -26.09 -7.81
CA HIS A 357 10.35 -26.90 -8.35
C HIS A 357 10.62 -28.04 -7.39
N ASP A 358 10.54 -29.28 -7.88
CA ASP A 358 10.98 -30.47 -7.16
C ASP A 358 12.51 -30.60 -7.32
N PRO A 359 13.30 -30.31 -6.29
CA PRO A 359 14.76 -30.34 -6.42
C PRO A 359 15.32 -31.76 -6.60
N ASP A 360 14.59 -32.81 -6.20
CA ASP A 360 15.10 -34.18 -6.29
C ASP A 360 14.78 -34.85 -7.63
N GLN A 361 13.69 -34.43 -8.29
CA GLN A 361 13.35 -34.90 -9.65
C GLN A 361 13.76 -33.90 -10.74
N ASP A 362 14.17 -32.69 -10.36
CA ASP A 362 14.45 -31.55 -11.23
C ASP A 362 13.29 -31.26 -12.19
N MET A 363 12.08 -31.22 -11.62
CA MET A 363 10.83 -30.98 -12.34
C MET A 363 10.15 -29.72 -11.83
N LEU A 364 9.64 -28.91 -12.75
CA LEU A 364 8.93 -27.67 -12.43
C LEU A 364 7.43 -27.83 -12.73
N PHE A 365 6.61 -27.40 -11.79
CA PHE A 365 5.16 -27.51 -11.87
C PHE A 365 4.48 -26.16 -11.60
N ALA A 366 3.31 -25.96 -12.19
CA ALA A 366 2.40 -24.87 -11.85
C ALA A 366 1.02 -25.43 -11.54
N CYS A 367 0.27 -24.80 -10.63
CA CYS A 367 -1.08 -25.23 -10.27
C CYS A 367 -2.04 -24.05 -10.14
N GLY A 368 -3.34 -24.32 -10.25
CA GLY A 368 -4.32 -23.26 -10.42
C GLY A 368 -5.77 -23.65 -10.23
N GLU A 369 -6.66 -22.80 -10.77
CA GLU A 369 -8.12 -23.01 -10.73
C GLU A 369 -8.55 -24.33 -11.36
N GLU A 370 -9.70 -24.85 -10.90
CA GLU A 370 -10.37 -26.01 -11.47
C GLU A 370 -9.45 -27.23 -11.62
N GLY A 371 -8.66 -27.50 -10.57
CA GLY A 371 -7.76 -28.64 -10.48
C GLY A 371 -6.57 -28.60 -11.44
N THR A 372 -6.27 -27.45 -12.06
CA THR A 372 -5.21 -27.33 -13.05
C THR A 372 -3.85 -27.64 -12.43
N VAL A 373 -3.12 -28.56 -13.05
CA VAL A 373 -1.72 -28.84 -12.75
C VAL A 373 -0.97 -28.96 -14.08
N LEU A 374 0.07 -28.14 -14.24
CA LEU A 374 0.96 -28.11 -15.39
C LEU A 374 2.34 -28.62 -14.96
N VAL A 375 3.01 -29.32 -15.87
CA VAL A 375 4.39 -29.77 -15.73
C VAL A 375 5.23 -29.17 -16.86
N HIS A 376 6.42 -28.69 -16.51
CA HIS A 376 7.38 -28.22 -17.48
C HIS A 376 8.24 -29.40 -17.97
N ASP A 377 8.18 -29.70 -19.26
CA ASP A 377 9.04 -30.69 -19.92
C ASP A 377 9.66 -30.09 -21.19
N ARG A 378 10.99 -30.20 -21.31
CA ARG A 378 11.77 -29.79 -22.51
C ARG A 378 11.44 -28.39 -23.04
N GLY A 379 11.21 -27.43 -22.15
CA GLY A 379 10.95 -26.03 -22.52
C GLY A 379 9.49 -25.74 -22.89
N GLN A 380 8.56 -26.65 -22.62
CA GLN A 380 7.13 -26.49 -22.85
C GLN A 380 6.34 -26.86 -21.60
N TRP A 381 5.13 -26.32 -21.47
CA TRP A 381 4.20 -26.66 -20.39
C TRP A 381 3.15 -27.65 -20.89
N GLU A 382 2.98 -28.75 -20.17
CA GLU A 382 1.99 -29.79 -20.45
C GLU A 382 1.02 -29.92 -19.29
N ALA A 383 -0.28 -30.02 -19.59
CA ALA A 383 -1.29 -30.22 -18.56
C ALA A 383 -1.39 -31.68 -18.13
N LEU A 384 -1.33 -31.93 -16.82
CA LEU A 384 -1.72 -33.21 -16.24
C LEU A 384 -3.26 -33.32 -16.21
N PRO A 385 -3.83 -34.54 -16.01
CA PRO A 385 -5.26 -34.66 -15.72
C PRO A 385 -5.63 -33.74 -14.54
N PRO A 386 -6.79 -33.08 -14.55
CA PRO A 386 -7.16 -32.19 -13.46
C PRO A 386 -7.31 -32.96 -12.14
N ALA A 387 -6.82 -32.38 -11.04
CA ALA A 387 -6.91 -32.98 -9.71
C ALA A 387 -8.35 -33.08 -9.20
N GLY A 388 -9.22 -32.16 -9.64
CA GLY A 388 -10.63 -32.08 -9.26
C GLY A 388 -11.29 -30.85 -9.87
N ALA A 389 -12.42 -30.44 -9.31
CA ALA A 389 -13.12 -29.21 -9.70
C ALA A 389 -12.69 -27.97 -8.88
N LEU A 390 -11.97 -28.19 -7.78
CA LEU A 390 -11.53 -27.15 -6.85
C LEU A 390 -10.18 -26.56 -7.25
N GLY A 391 -9.94 -25.31 -6.87
CA GLY A 391 -8.64 -24.67 -7.05
C GLY A 391 -7.54 -25.32 -6.21
N ILE A 392 -6.36 -25.49 -6.81
CA ILE A 392 -5.13 -25.93 -6.15
C ILE A 392 -4.24 -24.72 -5.94
N HIS A 393 -3.69 -24.59 -4.74
CA HIS A 393 -2.83 -23.47 -4.34
C HIS A 393 -1.36 -23.86 -4.25
N ASP A 394 -1.05 -25.10 -3.86
CA ASP A 394 0.33 -25.55 -3.78
C ASP A 394 0.51 -27.05 -4.02
N LEU A 395 1.75 -27.43 -4.33
CA LEU A 395 2.17 -28.78 -4.66
C LEU A 395 3.33 -29.22 -3.76
N ALA A 396 3.44 -30.51 -3.50
CA ALA A 396 4.66 -31.08 -2.94
C ALA A 396 4.88 -32.52 -3.40
N ARG A 397 6.09 -33.02 -3.18
CA ARG A 397 6.41 -34.42 -3.44
C ARG A 397 5.71 -35.34 -2.44
N ALA A 398 5.00 -36.33 -2.96
CA ALA A 398 4.45 -37.43 -2.17
C ALA A 398 5.57 -38.41 -1.74
N PRO A 399 5.41 -39.15 -0.63
CA PRO A 399 6.42 -40.12 -0.18
C PRO A 399 6.76 -41.23 -1.19
N ASP A 400 5.85 -41.53 -2.12
CA ASP A 400 6.06 -42.52 -3.19
C ASP A 400 6.68 -41.93 -4.47
N GLY A 401 7.04 -40.65 -4.45
CA GLY A 401 7.59 -39.91 -5.60
C GLY A 401 6.53 -39.30 -6.52
N GLY A 402 5.24 -39.49 -6.23
CA GLY A 402 4.14 -38.79 -6.91
C GLY A 402 3.99 -37.33 -6.46
N LEU A 403 2.84 -36.72 -6.81
CA LEU A 403 2.51 -35.35 -6.40
C LEU A 403 1.40 -35.34 -5.36
N LEU A 404 1.50 -34.40 -4.43
CA LEU A 404 0.39 -33.95 -3.60
C LEU A 404 -0.03 -32.56 -4.07
N ALA A 405 -1.33 -32.34 -4.18
CA ALA A 405 -1.93 -31.07 -4.55
C ALA A 405 -2.95 -30.67 -3.48
N ALA A 406 -2.75 -29.50 -2.87
CA ALA A 406 -3.64 -28.99 -1.82
C ALA A 406 -4.29 -27.67 -2.23
N GLY A 407 -5.49 -27.43 -1.71
CA GLY A 407 -6.22 -26.21 -2.04
C GLY A 407 -7.50 -26.04 -1.25
N GLN A 408 -8.58 -25.73 -1.95
CA GLN A 408 -9.86 -25.36 -1.34
C GLN A 408 -10.50 -26.52 -0.57
N LEU A 409 -11.35 -26.17 0.41
CA LEU A 409 -12.11 -27.11 1.27
C LEU A 409 -11.22 -28.08 2.07
N GLY A 410 -9.97 -27.72 2.32
CA GLY A 410 -9.03 -28.52 3.09
C GLY A 410 -8.71 -29.88 2.47
N GLU A 411 -8.87 -29.99 1.14
CA GLU A 411 -8.59 -31.23 0.40
C GLU A 411 -7.12 -31.30 -0.02
N ILE A 412 -6.55 -32.50 0.09
CA ILE A 412 -5.24 -32.86 -0.48
C ILE A 412 -5.44 -34.07 -1.38
N HIS A 413 -5.02 -33.95 -2.64
CA HIS A 413 -5.11 -34.99 -3.67
C HIS A 413 -3.72 -35.55 -3.98
N HIS A 414 -3.63 -36.84 -4.28
CA HIS A 414 -2.40 -37.55 -4.62
C HIS A 414 -2.44 -38.04 -6.07
N PHE A 415 -1.38 -37.74 -6.83
CA PHE A 415 -1.17 -38.21 -8.19
C PHE A 415 -0.17 -39.36 -8.21
N ASP A 416 -0.61 -40.54 -8.65
CA ASP A 416 0.20 -41.76 -8.72
C ASP A 416 1.05 -41.88 -10.00
N GLY A 417 1.21 -40.77 -10.73
CA GLY A 417 1.81 -40.73 -12.08
C GLY A 417 0.81 -41.00 -13.21
N THR A 418 -0.41 -41.45 -12.91
CA THR A 418 -1.45 -41.71 -13.92
C THR A 418 -2.79 -41.05 -13.60
N ARG A 419 -3.18 -40.99 -12.32
CA ARG A 419 -4.46 -40.41 -11.90
C ARG A 419 -4.38 -39.77 -10.52
N TRP A 420 -5.26 -38.80 -10.31
CA TRP A 420 -5.50 -38.17 -9.02
C TRP A 420 -6.49 -38.97 -8.17
N ARG A 421 -6.27 -38.98 -6.86
CA ARG A 421 -7.21 -39.46 -5.86
C ARG A 421 -7.14 -38.57 -4.64
N MET A 422 -8.29 -38.29 -4.04
CA MET A 422 -8.34 -37.63 -2.75
C MET A 422 -7.55 -38.47 -1.73
N HIS A 423 -6.57 -37.83 -1.12
CA HIS A 423 -5.65 -38.42 -0.15
C HIS A 423 -6.04 -38.03 1.28
N PHE A 424 -6.47 -36.78 1.47
CA PHE A 424 -6.91 -36.26 2.75
C PHE A 424 -8.02 -35.21 2.56
N ASP A 425 -8.93 -35.15 3.52
CA ASP A 425 -10.03 -34.19 3.58
C ASP A 425 -10.23 -33.75 5.04
N LEU A 426 -10.03 -32.46 5.30
CA LEU A 426 -10.23 -31.87 6.63
C LEU A 426 -11.71 -31.75 7.02
N HIS A 427 -12.62 -31.83 6.04
CA HIS A 427 -14.06 -31.62 6.15
C HIS A 427 -14.41 -30.24 6.72
N MET A 428 -13.66 -29.22 6.30
CA MET A 428 -13.82 -27.83 6.72
C MET A 428 -13.77 -26.90 5.50
N ASP A 429 -14.52 -25.80 5.57
CA ASP A 429 -14.53 -24.76 4.54
C ASP A 429 -13.34 -23.81 4.75
N VAL A 430 -12.13 -24.34 4.58
CA VAL A 430 -10.85 -23.62 4.72
C VAL A 430 -9.95 -23.95 3.54
N THR A 431 -9.08 -23.02 3.14
CA THR A 431 -8.12 -23.25 2.06
C THR A 431 -6.75 -23.62 2.63
N ILE A 432 -6.11 -24.64 2.07
CA ILE A 432 -4.68 -24.89 2.25
C ILE A 432 -3.96 -24.05 1.20
N LEU A 433 -3.10 -23.12 1.64
CA LEU A 433 -2.48 -22.09 0.80
C LEU A 433 -1.03 -22.41 0.45
N SER A 434 -0.31 -23.13 1.31
CA SER A 434 1.09 -23.48 1.08
C SER A 434 1.42 -24.85 1.67
N MET A 435 2.34 -25.57 1.01
CA MET A 435 2.94 -26.80 1.49
C MET A 435 4.47 -26.73 1.43
N TRP A 436 5.11 -27.39 2.39
CA TRP A 436 6.56 -27.54 2.42
C TRP A 436 6.93 -28.98 2.74
N THR A 437 7.97 -29.51 2.09
CA THR A 437 8.48 -30.86 2.29
C THR A 437 9.97 -30.86 2.56
N ASP A 438 10.43 -31.70 3.49
CA ASP A 438 11.85 -31.89 3.80
C ASP A 438 12.55 -32.84 2.83
N GLY A 439 11.79 -33.40 1.88
CA GLY A 439 12.24 -34.39 0.90
C GLY A 439 12.47 -35.81 1.46
N ASN A 440 12.42 -36.00 2.78
CA ASN A 440 12.58 -37.27 3.49
C ASN A 440 11.24 -37.83 4.01
N GLY A 441 10.13 -37.24 3.58
CA GLY A 441 8.78 -37.74 3.84
C GLY A 441 8.04 -36.98 4.94
N GLN A 442 8.60 -35.89 5.49
CA GLN A 442 7.85 -34.96 6.33
C GLN A 442 7.26 -33.85 5.46
N ILE A 443 5.96 -33.61 5.62
CA ILE A 443 5.26 -32.58 4.84
C ILE A 443 4.43 -31.72 5.80
N PHE A 444 4.52 -30.41 5.63
CA PHE A 444 3.75 -29.44 6.37
C PHE A 444 2.84 -28.68 5.40
N ALA A 445 1.64 -28.34 5.84
CA ALA A 445 0.72 -27.52 5.06
C ALA A 445 0.11 -26.45 5.96
N ALA A 446 -0.07 -25.25 5.43
CA ALA A 446 -0.64 -24.11 6.14
C ALA A 446 -1.68 -23.40 5.28
N GLY A 447 -2.57 -22.64 5.93
CA GLY A 447 -3.63 -21.95 5.24
C GLY A 447 -4.51 -21.09 6.13
N ASP A 448 -5.79 -21.01 5.77
CA ASP A 448 -6.77 -20.17 6.43
C ASP A 448 -6.94 -20.51 7.92
N GLU A 449 -7.39 -19.52 8.70
CA GLU A 449 -7.75 -19.68 10.12
C GLU A 449 -6.64 -20.27 11.02
N GLY A 450 -5.38 -19.98 10.68
CA GLY A 450 -4.21 -20.48 11.40
C GLY A 450 -4.02 -21.99 11.26
N LEU A 451 -4.57 -22.60 10.21
CA LEU A 451 -4.42 -24.02 9.92
C LEU A 451 -2.94 -24.35 9.73
N VAL A 452 -2.48 -25.37 10.47
CA VAL A 452 -1.22 -26.05 10.22
C VAL A 452 -1.47 -27.55 10.31
N LEU A 453 -1.11 -28.28 9.26
CA LEU A 453 -1.15 -29.73 9.17
C LEU A 453 0.27 -30.28 9.02
N HIS A 454 0.51 -31.47 9.57
CA HIS A 454 1.78 -32.17 9.46
C HIS A 454 1.55 -33.64 9.13
N TRP A 455 2.23 -34.11 8.10
CA TRP A 455 2.35 -35.51 7.73
C TRP A 455 3.68 -36.05 8.22
N ALA A 456 3.62 -37.02 9.13
CA ALA A 456 4.80 -37.67 9.70
C ALA A 456 5.09 -39.06 9.09
N GLY A 457 4.34 -39.50 8.07
CA GLY A 457 4.54 -40.79 7.39
C GLY A 457 3.29 -41.67 7.31
N ASP A 458 2.35 -41.54 8.26
CA ASP A 458 1.18 -42.41 8.36
C ASP A 458 -0.16 -41.67 8.16
N SER A 459 -0.30 -40.48 8.78
CA SER A 459 -1.51 -39.66 8.72
C SER A 459 -1.20 -38.16 8.84
N TRP A 460 -2.10 -37.34 8.32
CA TRP A 460 -2.10 -35.89 8.53
C TRP A 460 -2.66 -35.55 9.92
N GLU A 461 -1.92 -34.76 10.68
CA GLU A 461 -2.31 -34.29 12.00
C GLU A 461 -2.33 -32.76 12.05
N ARG A 462 -3.34 -32.20 12.73
CA ARG A 462 -3.43 -30.75 12.94
C ARG A 462 -2.53 -30.32 14.09
N MET A 463 -1.68 -29.33 13.84
CA MET A 463 -0.80 -28.74 14.84
C MET A 463 -1.43 -27.46 15.42
N PRO A 464 -1.35 -27.21 16.74
CA PRO A 464 -1.70 -25.93 17.30
C PRO A 464 -0.70 -24.85 16.87
N SER A 465 -1.14 -23.92 16.02
CA SER A 465 -0.36 -22.74 15.63
C SER A 465 -0.41 -21.64 16.70
N GLY A 466 -1.51 -21.53 17.45
CA GLY A 466 -1.70 -20.47 18.45
C GLY A 466 -2.24 -19.16 17.86
N THR A 467 -2.53 -19.13 16.56
CA THR A 467 -3.14 -18.00 15.84
C THR A 467 -4.46 -18.42 15.19
N LYS A 468 -5.26 -17.44 14.79
CA LYS A 468 -6.45 -17.60 13.94
C LYS A 468 -6.32 -16.86 12.61
N SER A 469 -5.21 -16.16 12.39
CA SER A 469 -4.92 -15.45 11.15
C SER A 469 -4.59 -16.45 10.03
N ALA A 470 -4.86 -16.09 8.78
CA ALA A 470 -4.43 -16.90 7.66
C ALA A 470 -2.89 -16.95 7.59
N LEU A 471 -2.36 -18.11 7.21
CA LEU A 471 -0.94 -18.34 6.94
C LEU A 471 -0.78 -18.61 5.44
N TYR A 472 -0.11 -17.70 4.74
CA TYR A 472 -0.01 -17.67 3.29
C TYR A 472 1.18 -18.46 2.74
N GLY A 473 2.33 -18.40 3.41
CA GLY A 473 3.57 -19.01 2.93
C GLY A 473 4.31 -19.80 3.99
N LEU A 474 4.95 -20.89 3.57
CA LEU A 474 5.81 -21.74 4.38
C LEU A 474 7.23 -21.81 3.81
N TRP A 475 8.21 -21.79 4.70
CA TRP A 475 9.59 -22.13 4.35
C TRP A 475 10.26 -22.87 5.50
N GLY A 476 11.10 -23.84 5.19
CA GLY A 476 11.83 -24.61 6.19
C GLY A 476 13.25 -24.95 5.74
N MET A 477 14.15 -25.02 6.72
CA MET A 477 15.51 -25.57 6.54
C MET A 477 15.50 -27.09 6.72
N ASP A 478 14.67 -27.57 7.64
CA ASP A 478 14.43 -28.98 7.95
C ASP A 478 13.09 -29.10 8.71
N ALA A 479 12.64 -30.33 9.02
CA ALA A 479 11.36 -30.59 9.67
C ALA A 479 11.25 -30.05 11.12
N GLU A 480 12.35 -29.58 11.71
CA GLU A 480 12.39 -28.98 13.05
C GLU A 480 12.50 -27.44 12.99
N HIS A 481 12.80 -26.87 11.82
CA HIS A 481 13.02 -25.43 11.66
C HIS A 481 12.25 -24.86 10.46
N LEU A 482 11.02 -24.43 10.72
CA LEU A 482 10.13 -23.81 9.74
C LEU A 482 9.72 -22.40 10.14
N LEU A 483 9.29 -21.64 9.13
CA LEU A 483 8.61 -20.37 9.24
C LEU A 483 7.27 -20.45 8.52
N ALA A 484 6.28 -19.75 9.08
CA ALA A 484 5.00 -19.47 8.44
C ALA A 484 4.72 -17.97 8.51
N VAL A 485 4.24 -17.38 7.42
CA VAL A 485 3.89 -15.95 7.36
C VAL A 485 2.42 -15.76 7.02
N GLY A 486 1.84 -14.64 7.47
CA GLY A 486 0.39 -14.48 7.42
C GLY A 486 -0.12 -13.04 7.55
N ASP A 487 -1.40 -12.93 7.89
CA ASP A 487 -2.05 -11.64 8.13
C ASP A 487 -1.35 -10.82 9.20
N PHE A 488 -1.55 -9.49 9.13
CA PHE A 488 -1.12 -8.53 10.15
C PHE A 488 0.38 -8.60 10.49
N GLY A 489 1.23 -8.88 9.50
CA GLY A 489 2.68 -8.97 9.67
C GLY A 489 3.13 -10.18 10.47
N GLN A 490 2.27 -11.19 10.63
CA GLN A 490 2.56 -12.37 11.43
C GLN A 490 3.68 -13.19 10.79
N ILE A 491 4.65 -13.54 11.61
CA ILE A 491 5.67 -14.54 11.32
C ILE A 491 5.71 -15.50 12.50
N MET A 492 5.54 -16.78 12.23
CA MET A 492 5.64 -17.84 13.22
C MET A 492 6.85 -18.71 12.93
N ARG A 493 7.54 -19.16 13.98
CA ARG A 493 8.70 -20.04 13.88
C ARG A 493 8.44 -21.36 14.59
N TRP A 494 8.58 -22.45 13.87
CA TRP A 494 8.64 -23.80 14.41
C TRP A 494 10.06 -24.14 14.86
N ASN A 495 10.17 -24.80 16.01
CA ASN A 495 11.44 -25.22 16.62
C ASN A 495 11.53 -26.73 16.89
N GLY A 496 10.70 -27.53 16.22
CA GLY A 496 10.60 -28.97 16.43
C GLY A 496 9.61 -29.37 17.53
N THR A 497 9.14 -28.42 18.34
CA THR A 497 8.22 -28.72 19.46
C THR A 497 7.00 -27.81 19.51
N ARG A 498 7.13 -26.54 19.16
CA ARG A 498 6.02 -25.57 19.13
C ARG A 498 6.28 -24.45 18.12
N TRP A 499 5.21 -23.77 17.75
CA TRP A 499 5.26 -22.50 17.04
C TRP A 499 5.40 -21.34 18.05
N ASP A 500 6.37 -20.46 17.82
CA ASP A 500 6.62 -19.23 18.57
C ASP A 500 6.54 -18.01 17.63
N GLU A 501 6.11 -16.84 18.12
CA GLU A 501 6.11 -15.61 17.32
C GLU A 501 7.52 -15.12 16.97
N PHE A 502 7.70 -14.65 15.73
CA PHE A 502 8.98 -14.17 15.19
C PHE A 502 8.83 -12.84 14.42
N ASN A 503 8.16 -11.88 15.06
CA ASN A 503 7.72 -10.59 14.49
C ASN A 503 8.81 -9.80 13.75
N ALA A 504 8.48 -9.30 12.55
CA ALA A 504 9.34 -8.42 11.75
C ALA A 504 9.11 -6.91 11.95
N GLY A 505 8.13 -6.53 12.80
CA GLY A 505 7.84 -5.13 13.12
C GLY A 505 7.01 -4.39 12.06
N THR A 506 6.25 -5.13 11.25
CA THR A 506 5.25 -4.60 10.31
C THR A 506 3.87 -5.14 10.66
N GLU A 507 2.81 -4.44 10.27
CA GLU A 507 1.41 -4.91 10.35
C GLU A 507 0.84 -5.23 8.95
N HIS A 508 1.63 -5.05 7.89
CA HIS A 508 1.23 -5.42 6.54
C HIS A 508 1.18 -6.95 6.39
N PHE A 509 0.24 -7.45 5.59
CA PHE A 509 0.12 -8.89 5.35
C PHE A 509 1.37 -9.40 4.66
N LEU A 510 1.89 -10.53 5.09
CA LEU A 510 3.06 -11.17 4.50
C LEU A 510 2.60 -12.41 3.74
N PHE A 511 2.81 -12.40 2.43
CA PHE A 511 2.27 -13.42 1.53
C PHE A 511 3.21 -14.60 1.36
N ASP A 512 4.53 -14.38 1.45
CA ASP A 512 5.49 -15.44 1.23
C ASP A 512 6.80 -15.22 2.01
N VAL A 513 7.50 -16.31 2.27
CA VAL A 513 8.76 -16.38 3.03
C VAL A 513 9.74 -17.31 2.36
N TRP A 514 10.99 -16.89 2.27
CA TRP A 514 12.07 -17.72 1.76
C TRP A 514 13.39 -17.37 2.45
N GLY A 515 14.27 -18.34 2.64
CA GLY A 515 15.58 -18.08 3.26
C GLY A 515 16.71 -18.92 2.67
N ARG A 516 17.92 -18.37 2.77
CA ARG A 516 19.18 -19.10 2.52
C ARG A 516 19.61 -19.90 3.77
N SER A 517 19.24 -19.40 4.94
CA SER A 517 19.52 -20.00 6.24
C SER A 517 18.61 -19.39 7.30
N LEU A 518 18.61 -19.94 8.53
CA LEU A 518 17.91 -19.33 9.67
C LEU A 518 18.48 -17.96 10.09
N SER A 519 19.61 -17.54 9.53
CA SER A 519 20.21 -16.21 9.71
C SER A 519 20.08 -15.31 8.49
N ASP A 520 19.32 -15.72 7.47
CA ASP A 520 19.21 -14.97 6.22
C ASP A 520 17.88 -15.30 5.55
N ILE A 521 16.84 -14.55 5.94
CA ILE A 521 15.44 -14.81 5.62
C ILE A 521 14.83 -13.56 4.99
N PHE A 522 14.02 -13.76 3.96
CA PHE A 522 13.27 -12.72 3.27
C PHE A 522 11.77 -13.00 3.39
N VAL A 523 11.00 -11.93 3.52
CA VAL A 523 9.53 -11.97 3.47
C VAL A 523 9.03 -10.88 2.53
N VAL A 524 7.93 -11.15 1.85
CA VAL A 524 7.28 -10.16 0.99
C VAL A 524 5.79 -10.06 1.29
N GLY A 525 5.18 -8.92 0.97
CA GLY A 525 3.82 -8.68 1.38
C GLY A 525 3.11 -7.49 0.74
N LEU A 526 1.98 -7.15 1.37
CA LEU A 526 1.07 -6.08 0.99
C LEU A 526 1.80 -4.75 0.78
N SER A 527 1.40 -4.00 -0.25
CA SER A 527 1.95 -2.68 -0.60
C SER A 527 3.46 -2.69 -0.83
N GLY A 528 4.01 -3.78 -1.38
CA GLY A 528 5.44 -3.88 -1.65
C GLY A 528 6.31 -4.12 -0.44
N THR A 529 5.73 -4.57 0.68
CA THR A 529 6.52 -4.82 1.89
C THR A 529 7.60 -5.85 1.61
N ILE A 530 8.85 -5.53 1.94
CA ILE A 530 9.93 -6.51 1.97
C ILE A 530 10.61 -6.45 3.33
N GLY A 531 10.74 -7.60 3.98
CA GLY A 531 11.56 -7.77 5.18
C GLY A 531 12.78 -8.63 4.90
N HIS A 532 13.94 -8.26 5.45
CA HIS A 532 15.16 -9.08 5.44
C HIS A 532 15.69 -9.27 6.86
N PHE A 533 15.79 -10.51 7.32
CA PHE A 533 16.42 -10.88 8.59
C PHE A 533 17.88 -11.24 8.36
N ASP A 534 18.79 -10.48 8.97
CA ASP A 534 20.24 -10.63 8.78
C ASP A 534 20.93 -11.55 9.83
N GLY A 535 20.14 -12.32 10.56
CA GLY A 535 20.62 -13.16 11.66
C GLY A 535 20.62 -12.47 13.02
N SER A 536 20.49 -11.14 13.04
CA SER A 536 20.41 -10.35 14.27
C SER A 536 19.08 -9.61 14.39
N ARG A 537 18.58 -9.02 13.30
CA ARG A 537 17.34 -8.23 13.28
C ARG A 537 16.69 -8.23 11.91
N TRP A 538 15.41 -7.88 11.91
CA TRP A 538 14.66 -7.58 10.70
C TRP A 538 14.95 -6.16 10.22
N HIS A 539 15.12 -6.02 8.91
CA HIS A 539 15.13 -4.75 8.19
C HIS A 539 13.94 -4.72 7.26
N ILE A 540 12.96 -3.86 7.56
CA ILE A 540 11.83 -3.64 6.67
C ILE A 540 12.24 -2.56 5.68
N THR A 541 12.29 -2.92 4.41
CA THR A 541 12.49 -1.98 3.30
C THR A 541 11.16 -1.86 2.57
N PRO A 542 10.56 -0.67 2.44
CA PRO A 542 9.52 -0.47 1.45
C PRO A 542 10.13 -0.76 0.08
N ALA A 543 9.68 -1.81 -0.62
CA ALA A 543 10.08 -1.94 -2.01
C ALA A 543 9.49 -0.75 -2.77
N ARG A 544 10.26 -0.19 -3.71
CA ARG A 544 9.69 0.71 -4.72
C ARG A 544 8.59 0.02 -5.56
N ALA A 545 8.46 -1.30 -5.46
CA ALA A 545 7.36 -2.08 -6.00
C ALA A 545 6.09 -1.80 -5.19
N ARG A 546 5.28 -0.84 -5.63
CA ARG A 546 4.03 -0.40 -4.96
C ARG A 546 2.92 -1.45 -4.90
N ASN A 547 3.02 -2.42 -5.79
CA ASN A 547 2.08 -3.51 -5.91
C ASN A 547 2.40 -4.57 -4.85
N ASP A 548 1.39 -5.28 -4.40
CA ASP A 548 1.55 -6.42 -3.49
C ASP A 548 2.56 -7.39 -4.07
N LEU A 549 3.60 -7.74 -3.31
CA LEU A 549 4.53 -8.79 -3.66
C LEU A 549 4.00 -10.09 -3.06
N LEU A 550 3.66 -11.04 -3.93
CA LEU A 550 2.88 -12.22 -3.58
C LEU A 550 3.75 -13.46 -3.34
N ALA A 551 4.89 -13.55 -4.02
CA ALA A 551 5.80 -14.68 -3.89
C ALA A 551 7.26 -14.24 -4.05
N LEU A 552 8.17 -14.96 -3.41
CA LEU A 552 9.61 -14.78 -3.57
C LEU A 552 10.34 -16.12 -3.60
N THR A 553 11.48 -16.14 -4.28
CA THR A 553 12.41 -17.27 -4.24
C THR A 553 13.82 -16.76 -4.50
N GLY A 554 14.83 -17.61 -4.34
CA GLY A 554 16.20 -17.18 -4.54
C GLY A 554 17.22 -18.30 -4.63
N THR A 555 18.45 -17.86 -4.81
CA THR A 555 19.69 -18.63 -4.78
C THR A 555 20.62 -18.03 -3.75
N ASP A 556 21.84 -18.56 -3.60
CA ASP A 556 22.84 -17.99 -2.69
C ASP A 556 23.17 -16.51 -3.00
N SER A 557 23.10 -16.12 -4.27
CA SER A 557 23.54 -14.80 -4.76
C SER A 557 22.43 -13.84 -5.17
N ASP A 558 21.19 -14.31 -5.32
CA ASP A 558 20.12 -13.54 -5.96
C ASP A 558 18.76 -13.93 -5.37
N VAL A 559 17.89 -12.96 -5.10
CA VAL A 559 16.52 -13.19 -4.63
C VAL A 559 15.57 -12.41 -5.52
N VAL A 560 14.49 -13.03 -5.97
CA VAL A 560 13.50 -12.44 -6.84
C VAL A 560 12.14 -12.52 -6.16
N ALA A 561 11.44 -11.40 -6.14
CA ALA A 561 10.06 -11.29 -5.69
C ALA A 561 9.17 -10.89 -6.87
N VAL A 562 7.97 -11.44 -6.94
CA VAL A 562 6.96 -11.10 -7.95
C VAL A 562 5.63 -10.80 -7.31
N GLY A 563 4.74 -10.12 -8.03
CA GLY A 563 3.49 -9.67 -7.45
C GLY A 563 2.47 -9.12 -8.42
N ALA A 564 1.54 -8.36 -7.85
CA ALA A 564 0.41 -7.79 -8.56
C ALA A 564 0.83 -6.87 -9.71
N ALA A 565 -0.03 -6.81 -10.74
CA ALA A 565 0.15 -5.99 -11.94
C ALA A 565 1.55 -6.10 -12.59
N GLY A 566 2.07 -7.33 -12.71
CA GLY A 566 3.36 -7.63 -13.33
C GLY A 566 4.57 -7.16 -12.52
N ALA A 567 4.40 -6.81 -11.25
CA ALA A 567 5.53 -6.38 -10.42
C ALA A 567 6.57 -7.49 -10.26
N ALA A 568 7.83 -7.12 -10.41
CA ALA A 568 8.95 -7.94 -10.00
C ALA A 568 10.09 -7.07 -9.46
N ALA A 569 10.76 -7.57 -8.44
CA ALA A 569 11.91 -6.94 -7.81
C ALA A 569 13.01 -7.99 -7.59
N ARG A 570 14.28 -7.57 -7.70
CA ARG A 570 15.45 -8.43 -7.56
C ARG A 570 16.44 -7.84 -6.56
N TYR A 571 16.89 -8.68 -5.63
CA TYR A 571 17.91 -8.35 -4.65
C TYR A 571 19.28 -8.84 -5.12
N ASP A 572 20.22 -7.92 -5.30
CA ASP A 572 21.59 -8.20 -5.80
C ASP A 572 22.61 -8.53 -4.69
N GLY A 573 22.14 -8.75 -3.46
CA GLY A 573 22.99 -8.91 -2.27
C GLY A 573 23.30 -7.61 -1.53
N GLN A 574 22.90 -6.44 -2.07
CA GLN A 574 23.01 -5.16 -1.37
C GLN A 574 21.68 -4.41 -1.33
N ARG A 575 20.96 -4.36 -2.45
CA ARG A 575 19.69 -3.61 -2.55
C ARG A 575 18.71 -4.26 -3.52
N TRP A 576 17.45 -3.90 -3.35
CA TRP A 576 16.38 -4.26 -4.27
C TRP A 576 16.36 -3.34 -5.49
N HIS A 577 16.20 -3.94 -6.66
CA HIS A 577 15.99 -3.26 -7.93
C HIS A 577 14.66 -3.71 -8.52
N MET A 578 13.97 -2.81 -9.20
CA MET A 578 12.83 -3.23 -10.03
C MET A 578 13.34 -4.04 -11.22
N ASP A 579 12.64 -5.10 -11.58
CA ASP A 579 12.98 -5.97 -12.70
C ASP A 579 11.79 -6.04 -13.67
N PRO A 580 11.65 -5.07 -14.59
CA PRO A 580 10.46 -4.95 -15.44
C PRO A 580 10.15 -6.25 -16.18
N THR A 581 8.90 -6.71 -16.06
CA THR A 581 8.43 -7.98 -16.65
C THR A 581 7.84 -7.79 -18.04
N GLY A 582 7.37 -6.58 -18.35
CA GLY A 582 6.67 -6.27 -19.61
C GLY A 582 5.21 -6.69 -19.66
N THR A 583 4.67 -7.28 -18.59
CA THR A 583 3.25 -7.63 -18.46
C THR A 583 2.54 -6.78 -17.40
N THR A 584 1.21 -6.77 -17.45
CA THR A 584 0.33 -6.22 -16.41
C THR A 584 -0.46 -7.31 -15.69
N ALA A 585 -0.32 -8.58 -16.08
CA ALA A 585 -0.91 -9.70 -15.36
C ALA A 585 -0.28 -9.84 -13.96
N GLY A 586 -1.07 -10.10 -12.93
CA GLY A 586 -0.54 -10.40 -11.60
C GLY A 586 0.27 -11.69 -11.63
N LEU A 587 1.47 -11.66 -11.07
CA LEU A 587 2.33 -12.83 -10.90
C LEU A 587 2.16 -13.33 -9.47
N ARG A 588 1.65 -14.55 -9.32
CA ARG A 588 1.19 -15.10 -8.03
C ARG A 588 2.20 -16.03 -7.38
N ALA A 589 2.99 -16.71 -8.19
CA ALA A 589 3.98 -17.66 -7.72
C ALA A 589 5.29 -17.54 -8.51
N ILE A 590 6.40 -17.85 -7.86
CA ILE A 590 7.74 -17.89 -8.45
C ILE A 590 8.50 -19.10 -7.92
N ALA A 591 9.30 -19.72 -8.77
CA ALA A 591 10.21 -20.79 -8.40
C ALA A 591 11.48 -20.67 -9.24
N VAL A 592 12.57 -21.20 -8.69
CA VAL A 592 13.87 -21.22 -9.32
C VAL A 592 14.20 -22.65 -9.76
N GLU A 593 14.64 -22.80 -11.00
CA GLU A 593 15.16 -24.04 -11.57
C GLU A 593 16.70 -23.94 -11.67
N GLY A 594 17.40 -24.99 -11.27
CA GLY A 594 18.85 -25.10 -11.38
C GLY A 594 19.61 -23.95 -10.70
N THR A 595 20.57 -23.34 -11.41
CA THR A 595 21.49 -22.34 -10.85
C THR A 595 21.03 -20.88 -11.05
N GLY A 596 19.72 -20.63 -11.20
CA GLY A 596 19.18 -19.26 -11.25
C GLY A 596 18.30 -18.93 -12.46
N ARG A 597 17.60 -19.91 -13.05
CA ARG A 597 16.52 -19.62 -13.98
C ARG A 597 15.21 -19.49 -13.19
N TYR A 598 14.55 -18.35 -13.29
CA TYR A 598 13.31 -18.09 -12.55
C TYR A 598 12.11 -18.21 -13.48
N PHE A 599 11.08 -18.87 -12.99
CA PHE A 599 9.78 -18.90 -13.65
C PHE A 599 8.79 -18.20 -12.75
N ALA A 600 7.86 -17.44 -13.32
CA ALA A 600 6.78 -16.79 -12.58
C ALA A 600 5.45 -17.13 -13.27
N ALA A 601 4.45 -17.50 -12.47
CA ALA A 601 3.13 -17.87 -12.96
C ALA A 601 2.05 -17.01 -12.29
N GLY A 602 0.92 -16.79 -12.97
CA GLY A 602 -0.14 -15.99 -12.40
C GLY A 602 -1.39 -15.86 -13.26
N ASP A 603 -1.89 -14.63 -13.37
CA ASP A 603 -3.22 -14.38 -13.87
C ASP A 603 -3.40 -14.80 -15.34
N GLY A 604 -4.58 -15.36 -15.66
CA GLY A 604 -4.93 -15.71 -17.04
C GLY A 604 -4.00 -16.75 -17.69
N GLY A 605 -3.38 -17.61 -16.89
CA GLY A 605 -2.43 -18.61 -17.36
C GLY A 605 -1.07 -18.03 -17.76
N THR A 606 -0.76 -16.79 -17.38
CA THR A 606 0.52 -16.14 -17.68
C THR A 606 1.66 -16.93 -17.04
N ILE A 607 2.67 -17.28 -17.85
CA ILE A 607 3.95 -17.80 -17.37
C ILE A 607 5.09 -17.00 -18.00
N LEU A 608 6.00 -16.51 -17.17
CA LEU A 608 7.22 -15.82 -17.60
C LEU A 608 8.45 -16.63 -17.18
N CYS A 609 9.49 -16.59 -18.01
CA CYS A 609 10.80 -17.15 -17.72
C CYS A 609 11.85 -16.05 -17.78
N ARG A 610 12.73 -16.05 -16.77
CA ARG A 610 13.91 -15.21 -16.68
C ARG A 610 15.15 -16.09 -16.64
N ASP A 611 15.96 -16.00 -17.69
CA ASP A 611 17.23 -16.70 -17.75
C ASP A 611 18.27 -16.13 -16.77
N ALA A 612 19.17 -17.01 -16.31
CA ALA A 612 20.35 -16.62 -15.56
C ALA A 612 21.25 -15.72 -16.42
N GLN A 613 21.73 -14.61 -15.84
CA GLN A 613 22.67 -13.69 -16.50
C GLN A 613 24.12 -14.14 -16.37
#